data_AF-A0A520XJX0-F1
#
_entry.id   AF-A0A520XJX0-F1
#
_cell.length_a   1.000
_cell.length_b   1.000
_cell.length_c   1.000
_cell.angle_alpha   90.00
_cell.angle_beta   90.00
_cell.angle_gamma   90.00
#
_symmetry.space_group_name_H-M   'P 1'
#
loop_
_entity.id
_entity.type
_entity.pdbx_description
1 polymer ?
#
loop_
_entity_poly.entity_id
_entity_poly.type
_entity_poly.pdbx_seq_one_letter_code
_entity_poly.pdbx_strand_id
1 'polypeptide(L)'
;MPEPEAVLTEVDGRTLKLTNLSKVLYPMVGFTKAQIIDYYARIAPFMLPHIENRGITFKRWPNGVTTQPFFEKRCPSHRPEWQQTCLGPGDRVGGIHYCVLNETASLVWAANLAALEIHSPMARCVDLESPTLLVFDLDPGEPATIIECGQVA
;
A
#
# COMPACT_ATOMS: atom_id res chain seq x y z
N MET A 1 -5.02 -29.64 -5.08
CA MET A 1 -4.81 -28.34 -5.75
C MET A 1 -3.32 -28.21 -5.94
N PRO A 2 -2.79 -27.94 -7.15
CA PRO A 2 -1.37 -27.64 -7.29
C PRO A 2 -1.01 -26.46 -6.38
N GLU A 3 0.17 -26.49 -5.77
CA GLU A 3 0.64 -25.33 -5.02
C GLU A 3 0.65 -24.10 -5.95
N PRO A 4 0.21 -22.93 -5.46
CA PRO A 4 0.27 -21.73 -6.27
C PRO A 4 1.73 -21.50 -6.69
N GLU A 5 1.94 -21.35 -7.99
CA GLU A 5 3.25 -21.07 -8.57
C GLU A 5 3.87 -19.87 -7.82
N ALA A 6 5.02 -20.14 -7.19
CA ALA A 6 5.74 -19.19 -6.39
C ALA A 6 7.10 -18.95 -7.00
N VAL A 7 7.43 -17.67 -7.22
CA VAL A 7 8.69 -17.24 -7.81
C VAL A 7 9.48 -16.48 -6.76
N LEU A 8 10.69 -16.95 -6.46
CA LEU A 8 11.64 -16.19 -5.66
C LEU A 8 12.22 -15.07 -6.51
N THR A 9 12.15 -13.84 -6.03
CA THR A 9 12.58 -12.63 -6.75
C THR A 9 13.46 -11.81 -5.82
N GLU A 10 14.63 -11.40 -6.32
CA GLU A 10 15.51 -10.45 -5.63
C GLU A 10 15.13 -9.00 -6.01
N VAL A 11 14.91 -8.16 -5.01
CA VAL A 11 14.66 -6.72 -5.18
C VAL A 11 15.48 -5.97 -4.13
N ASP A 12 16.37 -5.08 -4.55
CA ASP A 12 17.24 -4.29 -3.65
C ASP A 12 17.99 -5.14 -2.59
N GLY A 13 18.41 -6.36 -2.95
CA GLY A 13 19.07 -7.31 -2.04
C GLY A 13 18.14 -8.00 -1.03
N ARG A 14 16.82 -7.91 -1.23
CA ARG A 14 15.80 -8.66 -0.49
C ARG A 14 15.23 -9.78 -1.36
N THR A 15 15.23 -11.00 -0.81
CA THR A 15 14.49 -12.13 -1.40
C THR A 15 13.00 -12.04 -1.06
N LEU A 16 12.16 -12.09 -2.09
CA LEU A 16 10.70 -12.06 -1.99
C LEU A 16 10.08 -13.31 -2.64
N LYS A 17 9.13 -13.96 -1.95
CA LYS A 17 8.30 -15.03 -2.53
C LYS A 17 7.04 -14.44 -3.15
N LEU A 18 7.07 -14.20 -4.46
CA LEU A 18 5.90 -13.74 -5.21
C LEU A 18 5.03 -14.94 -5.58
N THR A 19 3.70 -14.80 -5.52
CA THR A 19 2.76 -15.90 -5.78
C THR A 19 1.64 -15.44 -6.68
N ASN A 20 0.84 -16.33 -7.28
CA ASN A 20 -0.41 -15.97 -7.97
C ASN A 20 -0.25 -14.82 -8.99
N LEU A 21 0.86 -14.79 -9.73
CA LEU A 21 1.26 -13.66 -10.58
C LEU A 21 0.23 -13.39 -11.69
N SER A 22 -0.32 -14.44 -12.28
CA SER A 22 -1.34 -14.35 -13.34
C SER A 22 -2.75 -14.02 -12.83
N LYS A 23 -2.95 -13.87 -11.50
CA LYS A 23 -4.25 -13.55 -10.94
C LYS A 23 -4.71 -12.17 -11.41
N VAL A 24 -5.88 -12.11 -12.05
CA VAL A 24 -6.51 -10.85 -12.47
C VAL A 24 -7.10 -10.14 -11.26
N LEU A 25 -6.67 -8.90 -11.00
CA LEU A 25 -7.18 -8.06 -9.90
C LEU A 25 -8.07 -6.92 -10.40
N TYR A 26 -7.97 -6.52 -11.67
CA TYR A 26 -8.90 -5.61 -12.35
C TYR A 26 -9.56 -6.30 -13.57
N PRO A 27 -10.71 -6.98 -13.39
CA PRO A 27 -11.32 -7.80 -14.44
C PRO A 27 -11.72 -7.04 -15.70
N MET A 28 -12.16 -5.79 -15.58
CA MET A 28 -12.61 -4.98 -16.72
C MET A 28 -11.54 -4.81 -17.82
N VAL A 29 -10.26 -4.85 -17.44
CA VAL A 29 -9.13 -4.66 -18.36
C VAL A 29 -8.12 -5.82 -18.30
N GLY A 30 -8.43 -6.89 -17.56
CA GLY A 30 -7.55 -8.03 -17.39
C GLY A 30 -6.24 -7.75 -16.62
N PHE A 31 -6.15 -6.66 -15.85
CA PHE A 31 -4.90 -6.29 -15.17
C PHE A 31 -4.56 -7.26 -14.04
N THR A 32 -3.37 -7.84 -14.11
CA THR A 32 -2.91 -8.94 -13.25
C THR A 32 -2.10 -8.45 -12.06
N LYS A 33 -1.92 -9.32 -11.07
CA LYS A 33 -1.07 -9.05 -9.91
C LYS A 33 0.39 -8.82 -10.29
N ALA A 34 0.91 -9.55 -11.28
CA ALA A 34 2.26 -9.29 -11.82
C ALA A 34 2.42 -7.86 -12.32
N GLN A 35 1.42 -7.33 -13.05
CA GLN A 35 1.45 -5.96 -13.57
C GLN A 35 1.34 -4.91 -12.46
N ILE A 36 0.61 -5.19 -11.38
CA ILE A 36 0.55 -4.32 -10.19
C ILE A 36 1.92 -4.29 -9.49
N ILE A 37 2.54 -5.44 -9.31
CA ILE A 37 3.89 -5.55 -8.73
C ILE A 37 4.91 -4.76 -9.57
N ASP A 38 4.89 -4.97 -10.90
CA ASP A 38 5.75 -4.26 -11.85
C ASP A 38 5.49 -2.74 -11.87
N TYR A 39 4.23 -2.31 -11.73
CA TYR A 39 3.90 -0.90 -11.56
C TYR A 39 4.52 -0.32 -10.29
N TYR A 40 4.29 -0.95 -9.12
CA TYR A 40 4.86 -0.50 -7.84
C TYR A 40 6.39 -0.42 -7.86
N ALA A 41 7.05 -1.42 -8.47
CA ALA A 41 8.50 -1.42 -8.62
C ALA A 41 8.99 -0.23 -9.45
N ARG A 42 8.33 0.08 -10.58
CA ARG A 42 8.71 1.19 -11.46
C ARG A 42 8.46 2.57 -10.86
N ILE A 43 7.39 2.74 -10.09
CA ILE A 43 7.07 4.03 -9.47
C ILE A 43 7.78 4.25 -8.13
N ALA A 44 8.42 3.22 -7.55
CA ALA A 44 9.04 3.31 -6.22
C ALA A 44 9.98 4.51 -6.04
N PRO A 45 10.88 4.86 -6.99
CA PRO A 45 11.75 6.03 -6.84
C PRO A 45 11.00 7.36 -6.71
N PHE A 46 9.77 7.44 -7.21
CA PHE A 46 8.92 8.62 -7.15
C PHE A 46 7.94 8.57 -5.98
N MET A 47 7.43 7.38 -5.63
CA MET A 47 6.45 7.21 -4.57
C MET A 47 7.08 7.28 -3.17
N LEU A 48 8.22 6.61 -2.98
CA LEU A 48 8.85 6.46 -1.65
C LEU A 48 9.16 7.81 -0.96
N PRO A 49 9.69 8.85 -1.64
CA PRO A 49 9.94 10.14 -0.99
C PRO A 49 8.71 10.79 -0.32
N HIS A 50 7.50 10.44 -0.77
CA HIS A 50 6.26 10.98 -0.20
C HIS A 50 5.75 10.17 1.00
N ILE A 51 6.03 8.86 1.03
CA ILE A 51 5.45 7.93 2.02
C ILE A 51 6.44 7.35 3.01
N GLU A 52 7.74 7.57 2.80
CA GLU A 52 8.80 7.04 3.67
C GLU A 52 8.63 7.49 5.12
N ASN A 53 9.04 6.62 6.04
CA ASN A 53 9.01 6.85 7.48
C ASN A 53 7.61 7.17 8.03
N ARG A 54 6.55 6.67 7.39
CA ARG A 54 5.15 6.81 7.82
C ARG A 54 4.52 5.44 8.07
N GLY A 55 3.62 5.38 9.05
CA GLY A 55 2.87 4.18 9.38
C GLY A 55 1.74 3.95 8.38
N ILE A 56 1.93 3.03 7.45
CA ILE A 56 1.02 2.81 6.33
C ILE A 56 -0.16 1.92 6.72
N THR A 57 -1.36 2.35 6.33
CA THR A 57 -2.55 1.49 6.29
C THR A 57 -2.74 0.95 4.89
N PHE A 58 -2.90 -0.37 4.76
CA PHE A 58 -3.23 -0.99 3.47
C PHE A 58 -4.73 -1.12 3.30
N LYS A 59 -5.20 -0.97 2.06
CA LYS A 59 -6.51 -1.50 1.64
C LYS A 59 -6.28 -2.59 0.60
N ARG A 60 -6.76 -3.79 0.91
CA ARG A 60 -6.39 -5.01 0.22
C ARG A 60 -7.56 -5.63 -0.51
N TRP A 61 -7.32 -6.09 -1.73
CA TRP A 61 -8.24 -6.90 -2.53
C TRP A 61 -7.56 -8.20 -2.98
N PRO A 62 -7.41 -9.19 -2.09
CA PRO A 62 -6.77 -10.45 -2.45
C PRO A 62 -7.43 -11.15 -3.63
N ASN A 63 -8.74 -10.91 -3.86
CA ASN A 63 -9.55 -11.50 -4.91
C ASN A 63 -9.99 -10.51 -6.00
N GLY A 64 -9.37 -9.32 -6.07
CA GLY A 64 -9.66 -8.31 -7.09
C GLY A 64 -10.77 -7.33 -6.73
N VAL A 65 -10.84 -6.22 -7.47
CA VAL A 65 -11.63 -5.03 -7.14
C VAL A 65 -13.16 -5.23 -7.15
N THR A 66 -13.64 -6.33 -7.75
CA THR A 66 -15.06 -6.70 -7.75
C THR A 66 -15.49 -7.43 -6.47
N THR A 67 -14.57 -7.63 -5.52
CA THR A 67 -14.82 -8.30 -4.24
C THR A 67 -14.65 -7.33 -3.07
N GLN A 68 -15.17 -7.71 -1.89
CA GLN A 68 -15.09 -6.87 -0.70
C GLN A 68 -13.62 -6.63 -0.28
N PRO A 69 -13.18 -5.36 -0.17
CA PRO A 69 -11.89 -5.05 0.42
C PRO A 69 -11.90 -5.16 1.94
N PHE A 70 -10.70 -5.17 2.51
CA PHE A 70 -10.49 -4.87 3.93
C PHE A 70 -9.32 -3.91 4.13
N PHE A 71 -9.40 -3.15 5.22
CA PHE A 71 -8.29 -2.33 5.71
C PHE A 71 -7.42 -3.13 6.66
N GLU A 72 -6.11 -2.99 6.52
CA GLU A 72 -5.11 -3.61 7.38
C GLU A 72 -4.16 -2.54 7.90
N LYS A 73 -4.43 -2.09 9.12
CA LYS A 73 -3.60 -1.11 9.84
C LYS A 73 -2.38 -1.77 10.48
N ARG A 74 -2.61 -2.90 11.15
CA ARG A 74 -1.55 -3.67 11.82
C ARG A 74 -0.74 -4.42 10.76
N CYS A 75 0.57 -4.17 10.73
CA CYS A 75 1.48 -4.88 9.85
C CYS A 75 1.40 -6.39 10.10
N PRO A 76 1.24 -7.23 9.05
CA PRO A 76 1.12 -8.66 9.18
C PRO A 76 2.19 -9.29 10.07
N SER A 77 1.79 -10.27 10.89
CA SER A 77 2.72 -11.02 11.76
C SER A 77 3.70 -11.89 10.98
N HIS A 78 3.29 -12.36 9.79
CA HIS A 78 4.08 -13.18 8.88
C HIS A 78 4.86 -12.35 7.84
N ARG A 79 5.10 -11.06 8.12
CA ARG A 79 5.93 -10.21 7.28
C ARG A 79 7.40 -10.69 7.27
N PRO A 80 8.18 -10.39 6.22
CA PRO A 80 9.61 -10.64 6.23
C PRO A 80 10.31 -9.92 7.40
N GLU A 81 11.38 -10.50 7.93
CA GLU A 81 12.10 -9.94 9.09
C GLU A 81 12.62 -8.51 8.84
N TRP A 82 13.00 -8.22 7.60
CA TRP A 82 13.48 -6.90 7.19
C TRP A 82 12.36 -5.86 7.04
N GLN A 83 11.09 -6.27 7.02
CA GLN A 83 9.97 -5.35 6.87
C GLN A 83 9.79 -4.53 8.14
N GLN A 84 10.16 -3.24 8.05
CA GLN A 84 10.10 -2.29 9.14
C GLN A 84 8.67 -2.02 9.57
N THR A 85 8.51 -1.71 10.86
CA THR A 85 7.25 -1.26 11.44
C THR A 85 7.48 -0.09 12.37
N CYS A 86 6.43 0.72 12.60
CA CYS A 86 6.45 1.75 13.63
C CYS A 86 5.19 1.68 14.49
N LEU A 87 5.32 2.04 15.76
CA LEU A 87 4.20 2.08 16.69
C LEU A 87 3.34 3.31 16.36
N GLY A 88 2.03 3.10 16.19
CA GLY A 88 1.06 4.17 15.98
C GLY A 88 -0.22 3.94 16.79
N PRO A 89 -1.22 4.82 16.63
CA PRO A 89 -2.48 4.74 17.37
C PRO A 89 -3.23 3.45 17.03
N GLY A 90 -3.84 2.84 18.05
CA GLY A 90 -4.69 1.66 17.92
C GLY A 90 -6.15 1.96 18.27
N ASP A 91 -7.06 1.12 17.79
CA ASP A 91 -8.51 1.25 18.05
C ASP A 91 -8.92 0.81 19.49
N ARG A 92 -7.96 0.42 20.33
CA ARG A 92 -8.14 -0.07 21.72
C ARG A 92 -7.02 0.49 22.61
N VAL A 93 -6.97 0.09 23.89
CA VAL A 93 -5.85 0.38 24.78
C VAL A 93 -4.56 -0.17 24.18
N GLY A 94 -3.61 0.72 23.89
CA GLY A 94 -2.29 0.40 23.33
C GLY A 94 -2.16 0.72 21.84
N GLY A 95 -0.91 0.90 21.39
CA GLY A 95 -0.60 1.14 19.99
C GLY A 95 -0.60 -0.12 19.14
N ILE A 96 -0.62 0.05 17.82
CA ILE A 96 -0.41 -1.04 16.86
C ILE A 96 0.81 -0.73 15.99
N HIS A 97 1.50 -1.79 15.56
CA HIS A 97 2.63 -1.65 14.65
C HIS A 97 2.11 -1.56 13.22
N TYR A 98 2.31 -0.41 12.57
CA TYR A 98 2.02 -0.19 11.15
C TYR A 98 3.23 -0.57 10.30
N CYS A 99 3.03 -1.00 9.06
CA CYS A 99 4.16 -1.22 8.15
C CYS A 99 4.76 0.13 7.75
N VAL A 100 6.09 0.19 7.59
CA VAL A 100 6.80 1.35 7.04
C VAL A 100 7.42 0.96 5.71
N LEU A 101 7.11 1.71 4.66
CA LEU A 101 7.59 1.42 3.30
C LEU A 101 8.71 2.39 2.94
N ASN A 102 9.96 1.92 3.04
CA ASN A 102 11.18 2.73 2.85
C ASN A 102 12.05 2.27 1.67
N GLU A 103 11.72 1.16 1.03
CA GLU A 103 12.52 0.55 -0.05
C GLU A 103 11.63 -0.09 -1.12
N THR A 104 12.14 -0.26 -2.34
CA THR A 104 11.36 -0.85 -3.46
C THR A 104 10.82 -2.23 -3.09
N ALA A 105 11.63 -3.04 -2.40
CA ALA A 105 11.26 -4.36 -1.94
C ALA A 105 10.01 -4.34 -1.03
N SER A 106 9.86 -3.31 -0.18
CA SER A 106 8.69 -3.15 0.69
C SER A 106 7.41 -2.83 -0.10
N LEU A 107 7.51 -2.05 -1.18
CA LEU A 107 6.39 -1.78 -2.09
C LEU A 107 6.00 -3.02 -2.91
N VAL A 108 6.99 -3.75 -3.44
CA VAL A 108 6.75 -5.02 -4.15
C VAL A 108 6.09 -6.04 -3.22
N TRP A 109 6.52 -6.11 -1.96
CA TRP A 109 5.90 -6.96 -0.94
C TRP A 109 4.44 -6.57 -0.68
N ALA A 110 4.15 -5.28 -0.48
CA ALA A 110 2.78 -4.79 -0.29
C ALA A 110 1.89 -5.11 -1.50
N ALA A 111 2.39 -4.92 -2.73
CA ALA A 111 1.70 -5.29 -3.96
C ALA A 111 1.41 -6.79 -4.04
N ASN A 112 2.35 -7.65 -3.62
CA ASN A 112 2.15 -9.11 -3.59
C ASN A 112 1.06 -9.54 -2.59
N LEU A 113 0.85 -8.77 -1.52
CA LEU A 113 -0.26 -8.91 -0.57
C LEU A 113 -1.61 -8.43 -1.13
N ALA A 114 -1.63 -7.92 -2.37
CA ALA A 114 -2.76 -7.26 -3.02
C ALA A 114 -3.22 -6.00 -2.28
N ALA A 115 -2.29 -5.25 -1.66
CA ALA A 115 -2.54 -3.89 -1.19
C ALA A 115 -2.61 -2.96 -2.42
N LEU A 116 -3.82 -2.73 -2.92
CA LEU A 116 -4.03 -1.91 -4.12
C LEU A 116 -4.01 -0.42 -3.79
N GLU A 117 -4.42 -0.05 -2.56
CA GLU A 117 -4.29 1.32 -2.06
C GLU A 117 -3.35 1.36 -0.85
N ILE A 118 -2.51 2.39 -0.84
CA ILE A 118 -1.56 2.74 0.23
C ILE A 118 -2.05 4.03 0.87
N HIS A 119 -2.43 3.95 2.14
CA HIS A 119 -2.95 5.10 2.90
C HIS A 119 -1.86 5.56 3.89
N SER A 120 -1.35 6.76 3.68
CA SER A 120 -0.22 7.31 4.42
C SER A 120 -0.65 8.51 5.27
N PRO A 121 -0.33 8.55 6.58
CA PRO A 121 -0.63 9.71 7.42
C PRO A 121 0.30 10.89 7.13
N MET A 122 -0.16 12.10 7.48
CA MET A 122 0.61 13.33 7.29
C MET A 122 1.79 13.48 8.26
N ALA A 123 1.82 12.72 9.36
CA ALA A 123 2.93 12.67 10.29
C ALA A 123 3.89 11.51 9.99
N ARG A 124 5.17 11.69 10.34
CA ARG A 124 6.19 10.63 10.28
C ARG A 124 6.16 9.84 11.59
N CYS A 125 6.59 8.58 11.54
CA CYS A 125 6.62 7.69 12.70
C CYS A 125 7.46 8.23 13.88
N VAL A 126 8.41 9.14 13.62
CA VAL A 126 9.29 9.71 14.66
C VAL A 126 8.56 10.70 15.56
N ASP A 127 7.53 11.36 15.05
CA ASP A 127 6.71 12.32 15.77
C ASP A 127 5.32 12.41 15.11
N LEU A 128 4.35 11.75 15.73
CA LEU A 128 2.97 11.68 15.23
C LEU A 128 2.17 12.96 15.50
N GLU A 129 2.61 13.79 16.45
CA GLU A 129 1.93 15.02 16.83
C GLU A 129 2.33 16.21 15.94
N SER A 130 3.43 16.06 15.18
CA SER A 130 3.94 17.08 14.25
C SER A 130 3.83 16.61 12.79
N PRO A 131 2.67 16.78 12.13
CA PRO A 131 2.54 16.44 10.72
C PRO A 131 3.49 17.26 9.84
N THR A 132 4.04 16.61 8.83
CA THR A 132 5.00 17.21 7.87
C THR A 132 4.33 17.58 6.54
N LEU A 133 3.04 17.27 6.39
CA LEU A 133 2.24 17.56 5.22
C LEU A 133 0.93 18.21 5.66
N LEU A 134 0.46 19.18 4.90
CA LEU A 134 -0.90 19.68 4.94
C LEU A 134 -1.59 19.24 3.65
N VAL A 135 -2.73 18.58 3.76
CA VAL A 135 -3.50 18.05 2.62
C VAL A 135 -4.89 18.65 2.68
N PHE A 136 -5.33 19.24 1.57
CA PHE A 136 -6.71 19.68 1.37
C PHE A 136 -7.42 18.63 0.52
N ASP A 137 -8.49 18.07 1.04
CA ASP A 137 -9.34 17.11 0.31
C ASP A 137 -10.56 17.87 -0.23
N LEU A 138 -10.65 17.98 -1.54
CA LEU A 138 -11.70 18.71 -2.24
C LEU A 138 -12.65 17.71 -2.91
N ASP A 139 -13.79 17.46 -2.27
CA ASP A 139 -14.78 16.49 -2.75
C ASP A 139 -15.97 17.21 -3.42
N PRO A 140 -16.17 17.06 -4.75
CA PRO A 140 -17.26 17.73 -5.44
C PRO A 140 -18.61 17.10 -5.09
N GLY A 141 -19.43 17.84 -4.33
CA GLY A 141 -20.85 17.50 -4.11
C GLY A 141 -21.74 18.02 -5.25
N GLU A 142 -22.88 17.36 -5.50
CA GLU A 142 -23.83 17.82 -6.52
C GLU A 142 -24.22 19.31 -6.30
N PRO A 143 -24.22 20.15 -7.36
CA PRO A 143 -24.05 19.83 -8.78
C PRO A 143 -22.61 19.92 -9.31
N ALA A 144 -21.62 20.15 -8.45
CA ALA A 144 -20.21 20.27 -8.85
C ALA A 144 -19.64 18.91 -9.31
N THR A 145 -18.67 18.97 -10.21
CA THR A 145 -17.94 17.81 -10.75
C THR A 145 -16.44 17.96 -10.46
N ILE A 146 -15.64 17.00 -10.94
CA ILE A 146 -14.17 17.08 -10.87
C ILE A 146 -13.61 18.33 -11.60
N ILE A 147 -14.37 18.89 -12.56
CA ILE A 147 -13.97 20.10 -13.28
C ILE A 147 -14.02 21.32 -12.35
N GLU A 148 -15.11 21.52 -11.62
CA GLU A 148 -15.24 22.59 -10.64
C GLU A 148 -14.23 22.42 -9.50
N CYS A 149 -14.01 21.19 -9.03
CA CYS A 149 -12.98 20.88 -8.04
C CYS A 149 -11.58 21.33 -8.52
N GLY A 150 -11.24 21.04 -9.79
CA GLY A 150 -9.97 21.47 -10.40
C GLY A 150 -9.83 22.98 -10.62
N GLN A 151 -10.93 23.75 -10.61
CA GLN A 151 -10.88 25.21 -10.66
C GLN A 151 -10.63 25.84 -9.28
N VAL A 152 -10.98 25.13 -8.20
CA VAL A 152 -10.77 25.58 -6.82
C VAL A 152 -9.34 25.30 -6.34
N ALA A 153 -8.74 24.21 -6.82
CA ALA A 153 -7.38 23.78 -6.48
C ALA A 153 -6.30 24.74 -7.02
#